data_AF-A0A242NZ54-F1
#
_entry.id   AF-A0A242NZ54-F1
#
_cell.length_a   1.000
_cell.length_b   1.000
_cell.length_c   1.000
_cell.angle_alpha   90.00
_cell.angle_beta   90.00
_cell.angle_gamma   90.00
#
_symmetry.space_group_name_H-M   'P 1'
#
loop_
_entity.id
_entity.type
_entity.pdbx_description
1 polymer ?
#
loop_
_entity_poly.entity_id
_entity_poly.type
_entity_poly.pdbx_seq_one_letter_code
_entity_poly.pdbx_strand_id
1 'polypeptide(L)'
;MELRMNNKVKQSKFKILLVISIIMAIGSYFLFFHHLFKQDRDLIMPAKIQLDNMRYDIKIFFPKALENNIPEIRNQLDEAFKIYQNNFNSDANWYYFGNSIKADPKLLAYNKEGLTELVLKKLTFGFKRVGQDGDLILSFIDIDKDPAIERQLLFYLASRYGNSPFLESEIKFLFTHKKAGVYNKITQFFTELAKVFSDCYIEIDLKDTFPIQNALFPQRIGTSMIVYIPSPLNADDYPEAHRMIPINRDDKQVGTVIISLDHIPNRDNIEDIKIINRLDIRLREADLLPTRT
;
A
#
# COMPACT_ATOMS: atom_id res chain seq x y z
N MET A 1 -4.09 -39.75 43.56
CA MET A 1 -2.99 -39.82 42.57
C MET A 1 -3.48 -39.66 41.13
N GLU A 2 -4.69 -40.14 40.80
CA GLU A 2 -5.30 -40.04 39.45
C GLU A 2 -5.61 -38.61 38.96
N LEU A 3 -6.07 -37.70 39.82
CA LEU A 3 -6.36 -36.30 39.46
C LEU A 3 -5.13 -35.52 38.93
N ARG A 4 -3.93 -35.88 39.40
CA ARG A 4 -2.66 -35.24 38.97
C ARG A 4 -2.17 -35.75 37.62
N MET A 5 -2.42 -37.02 37.29
CA MET A 5 -2.12 -37.59 35.98
C MET A 5 -3.05 -37.05 34.89
N ASN A 6 -4.35 -36.90 35.20
CA ASN A 6 -5.33 -36.42 34.24
C ASN A 6 -5.08 -34.95 33.81
N ASN A 7 -4.63 -34.10 34.74
CA ASN A 7 -4.23 -32.73 34.44
C ASN A 7 -2.96 -32.63 33.61
N LYS A 8 -1.94 -33.48 33.84
CA LYS A 8 -0.72 -33.51 33.01
C LYS A 8 -1.02 -33.94 31.57
N VAL A 9 -1.90 -34.92 31.37
CA VAL A 9 -2.31 -35.38 30.04
C VAL A 9 -3.11 -34.30 29.31
N LYS A 10 -4.01 -33.59 30.00
CA LYS A 10 -4.80 -32.49 29.43
C LYS A 10 -3.94 -31.28 29.04
N GLN A 11 -2.95 -30.94 29.87
CA GLN A 11 -2.00 -29.85 29.60
C GLN A 11 -1.03 -30.18 28.45
N SER A 12 -0.61 -31.45 28.33
CA SER A 12 0.19 -31.95 27.20
C SER A 12 -0.59 -31.89 25.89
N LYS A 13 -1.85 -32.36 25.88
CA LYS A 13 -2.75 -32.29 24.71
C LYS A 13 -3.01 -30.84 24.28
N PHE A 14 -3.15 -29.91 25.22
CA PHE A 14 -3.35 -28.48 24.92
C PHE A 14 -2.10 -27.83 24.29
N LYS A 15 -0.90 -28.17 24.78
CA LYS A 15 0.37 -27.71 24.18
C LYS A 15 0.56 -28.25 22.77
N ILE A 16 0.21 -29.52 22.52
CA ILE A 16 0.27 -30.13 21.19
C ILE A 16 -0.74 -29.46 20.24
N LEU A 17 -1.98 -29.21 20.68
CA LEU A 17 -2.95 -28.48 19.87
C LEU A 17 -2.49 -27.05 19.54
N LEU A 18 -1.90 -26.34 20.51
CA LEU A 18 -1.39 -24.99 20.31
C LEU A 18 -0.24 -24.96 19.27
N VAL A 19 0.69 -25.91 19.37
CA VAL A 19 1.79 -26.05 18.41
C VAL A 19 1.27 -26.40 17.01
N ILE A 20 0.28 -27.29 16.91
CA ILE A 20 -0.37 -27.62 15.63
C ILE A 20 -1.09 -26.40 15.06
N SER A 21 -1.80 -25.61 15.87
CA SER A 21 -2.47 -24.38 15.41
C SER A 21 -1.48 -23.30 14.95
N ILE A 22 -0.32 -23.17 15.61
CA ILE A 22 0.74 -22.24 15.19
C ILE A 22 1.41 -22.72 13.90
N ILE A 23 1.73 -24.00 13.77
CA ILE A 23 2.29 -24.58 12.54
C ILE A 23 1.28 -24.47 11.39
N MET A 24 -0.01 -24.70 11.65
CA MET A 24 -1.07 -24.52 10.66
C MET A 24 -1.23 -23.05 10.27
N ALA A 25 -1.13 -22.10 11.21
CA ALA A 25 -1.20 -20.66 10.93
C ALA A 25 0.01 -20.16 10.11
N ILE A 26 1.22 -20.63 10.43
CA ILE A 26 2.45 -20.30 9.68
C ILE A 26 2.43 -20.98 8.31
N GLY A 27 2.02 -22.25 8.24
CA GLY A 27 1.89 -22.99 6.99
C GLY A 27 0.82 -22.42 6.06
N SER A 28 -0.32 -21.96 6.61
CA SER A 28 -1.34 -21.26 5.82
C SER A 28 -0.92 -19.84 5.44
N TYR A 29 -0.12 -19.13 6.24
CA TYR A 29 0.51 -17.86 5.83
C TYR A 29 1.53 -18.06 4.71
N PHE A 30 2.41 -19.06 4.82
CA PHE A 30 3.43 -19.37 3.82
C PHE A 30 2.80 -19.87 2.52
N LEU A 31 1.76 -20.71 2.60
CA LEU A 31 0.98 -21.12 1.43
C LEU A 31 0.14 -19.97 0.86
N PHE A 32 -0.35 -19.04 1.67
CA PHE A 32 -1.13 -17.88 1.20
C PHE A 32 -0.25 -16.86 0.48
N PHE A 33 0.92 -16.51 1.02
CA PHE A 33 1.91 -15.69 0.31
C PHE A 33 2.50 -16.41 -0.90
N HIS A 34 2.83 -17.70 -0.78
CA HIS A 34 3.28 -18.48 -1.94
C HIS A 34 2.19 -18.60 -3.00
N HIS A 35 0.91 -18.70 -2.63
CA HIS A 35 -0.20 -18.71 -3.58
C HIS A 35 -0.43 -17.32 -4.19
N LEU A 36 -0.38 -16.23 -3.42
CA LEU A 36 -0.45 -14.86 -3.96
C LEU A 36 0.70 -14.57 -4.94
N PHE A 37 1.94 -14.92 -4.59
CA PHE A 37 3.11 -14.71 -5.45
C PHE A 37 3.21 -15.70 -6.62
N LYS A 38 2.62 -16.89 -6.51
CA LYS A 38 2.54 -17.86 -7.62
C LYS A 38 1.39 -17.52 -8.57
N GLN A 39 0.28 -16.99 -8.07
CA GLN A 39 -0.83 -16.48 -8.89
C GLN A 39 -0.48 -15.16 -9.60
N ASP A 40 0.49 -14.39 -9.09
CA ASP A 40 1.14 -13.29 -9.81
C ASP A 40 2.08 -13.75 -10.93
N ARG A 41 2.60 -14.98 -10.87
CA ARG A 41 3.43 -15.57 -11.94
C ARG A 41 2.62 -16.33 -12.99
N ASP A 42 1.45 -16.86 -12.64
CA ASP A 42 0.72 -17.83 -13.48
C ASP A 42 -0.56 -17.27 -14.17
N LEU A 43 -0.89 -15.98 -14.05
CA LEU A 43 -1.96 -15.35 -14.84
C LEU A 43 -1.37 -14.39 -15.89
N ILE A 44 -1.02 -14.98 -17.03
CA ILE A 44 -0.64 -14.24 -18.23
C ILE A 44 -1.87 -13.48 -18.73
N MET A 45 -1.88 -12.15 -18.55
CA MET A 45 -2.75 -11.26 -19.30
C MET A 45 -2.58 -11.55 -20.79
N PRO A 46 -3.65 -11.61 -21.60
CA PRO A 46 -3.48 -11.76 -23.04
C PRO A 46 -2.61 -10.61 -23.57
N ALA A 47 -1.58 -10.94 -24.35
CA ALA A 47 -0.49 -10.02 -24.73
C ALA A 47 -0.96 -8.66 -25.28
N LYS A 48 -2.12 -8.62 -25.95
CA LYS A 48 -2.72 -7.38 -26.49
C LYS A 48 -3.28 -6.44 -25.40
N ILE A 49 -3.84 -6.98 -24.31
CA ILE A 49 -4.35 -6.18 -23.17
C ILE A 49 -3.17 -5.63 -22.35
N GLN A 50 -2.07 -6.37 -22.28
CA GLN A 50 -0.84 -5.96 -21.60
C GLN A 50 -0.13 -4.77 -22.29
N LEU A 51 -0.38 -4.55 -23.59
CA LEU A 51 0.22 -3.44 -24.35
C LEU A 51 -0.40 -2.08 -24.03
N ASP A 52 -1.71 -2.03 -23.72
CA ASP A 52 -2.42 -0.79 -23.49
C ASP A 52 -2.57 -0.42 -22.01
N ASN A 53 -2.58 -1.43 -21.13
CA ASN A 53 -2.76 -1.28 -19.69
C ASN A 53 -1.45 -1.43 -18.93
N MET A 54 -1.32 -0.69 -17.83
CA MET A 54 -0.17 -0.76 -16.93
C MET A 54 -0.66 -0.93 -15.48
N ARG A 55 0.13 -1.63 -14.67
CA ARG A 55 -0.07 -1.71 -13.22
C ARG A 55 0.58 -0.54 -12.51
N TYR A 56 -0.17 0.04 -11.59
CA TYR A 56 0.26 1.10 -10.69
C TYR A 56 0.20 0.55 -9.27
N ASP A 57 1.32 0.66 -8.56
CA ASP A 57 1.42 0.34 -7.14
C ASP A 57 1.77 1.64 -6.41
N ILE A 58 0.83 2.19 -5.64
CA ILE A 58 1.06 3.41 -4.85
C ILE A 58 1.08 3.03 -3.38
N LYS A 59 2.14 3.45 -2.68
CA LYS A 59 2.35 3.16 -1.26
C LYS A 59 2.40 4.44 -0.47
N ILE A 60 1.70 4.45 0.66
CA ILE A 60 1.73 5.51 1.67
C ILE A 60 2.39 4.91 2.91
N PHE A 61 3.58 5.39 3.25
CA PHE A 61 4.36 4.94 4.40
C PHE A 61 4.16 5.89 5.57
N PHE A 62 3.72 5.34 6.70
CA PHE A 62 3.50 6.11 7.91
C PHE A 62 4.81 6.18 8.71
N PRO A 63 5.32 7.38 9.07
CA PRO A 63 6.63 7.54 9.72
C PRO A 63 6.63 7.03 11.17
N LYS A 64 5.44 6.92 11.76
CA LYS A 64 5.19 6.25 13.03
C LYS A 64 4.03 5.31 12.79
N ALA A 65 4.18 4.11 13.32
CA ALA A 65 3.07 3.29 13.76
C ALA A 65 1.84 4.10 14.16
N LEU A 66 0.73 3.96 13.45
CA LEU A 66 -0.54 4.49 13.93
C LEU A 66 -0.83 3.82 15.29
N GLU A 67 -0.71 4.58 16.38
CA GLU A 67 -0.80 4.09 17.76
C GLU A 67 -2.21 3.57 18.07
N ASN A 68 -2.62 2.39 17.59
CA ASN A 68 -3.94 1.79 17.83
C ASN A 68 -5.12 2.79 17.77
N ASN A 69 -5.01 3.87 16.98
CA ASN A 69 -5.97 4.96 16.94
C ASN A 69 -7.00 4.61 15.87
N ILE A 70 -7.88 3.67 16.20
CA ILE A 70 -8.91 3.16 15.28
C ILE A 70 -9.72 4.29 14.62
N PRO A 71 -10.15 5.35 15.33
CA PRO A 71 -10.82 6.50 14.70
C PRO A 71 -9.99 7.18 13.61
N GLU A 72 -8.70 7.40 13.84
CA GLU A 72 -7.81 8.04 12.87
C GLU A 72 -7.56 7.12 11.66
N ILE A 73 -7.27 5.84 11.90
CA ILE A 73 -7.08 4.85 10.83
C ILE A 73 -8.35 4.72 9.99
N ARG A 74 -9.52 4.72 10.63
CA ARG A 74 -10.81 4.74 9.93
C ARG A 74 -10.89 5.95 9.02
N ASN A 75 -10.63 7.15 9.53
CA ASN A 75 -10.74 8.38 8.75
C ASN A 75 -9.76 8.38 7.56
N GLN A 76 -8.54 7.92 7.78
CA GLN A 76 -7.52 7.75 6.75
C GLN A 76 -7.95 6.77 5.65
N LEU A 77 -8.52 5.61 6.02
CA LEU A 77 -9.04 4.66 5.04
C LEU A 77 -10.24 5.21 4.28
N ASP A 78 -11.14 5.93 4.94
CA ASP A 78 -12.30 6.56 4.31
C ASP A 78 -11.86 7.57 3.23
N GLU A 79 -10.92 8.46 3.58
CA GLU A 79 -10.35 9.42 2.63
C GLU A 79 -9.57 8.71 1.50
N ALA A 80 -8.83 7.63 1.79
CA ALA A 80 -8.14 6.84 0.76
C ALA A 80 -9.12 6.28 -0.29
N PHE A 81 -10.23 5.69 0.14
CA PHE A 81 -11.26 5.19 -0.77
C PHE A 81 -11.95 6.30 -1.56
N LYS A 82 -12.29 7.40 -0.89
CA LYS A 82 -12.93 8.57 -1.50
C LYS A 82 -12.04 9.21 -2.57
N ILE A 83 -10.76 9.39 -2.29
CA ILE A 83 -9.80 9.94 -3.26
C ILE A 83 -9.70 9.01 -4.48
N TYR A 84 -9.66 7.69 -4.28
CA TYR A 84 -9.68 6.75 -5.40
C TYR A 84 -10.96 6.88 -6.24
N GLN A 85 -12.13 6.93 -5.61
CA GLN A 85 -13.40 7.07 -6.33
C GLN A 85 -13.44 8.34 -7.19
N ASN A 86 -12.99 9.45 -6.63
CA ASN A 86 -12.98 10.74 -7.32
C ASN A 86 -12.07 10.76 -8.55
N ASN A 87 -11.00 9.96 -8.57
CA ASN A 87 -9.99 9.99 -9.63
C ASN A 87 -10.16 8.87 -10.66
N PHE A 88 -10.68 7.70 -10.26
CA PHE A 88 -10.68 6.50 -11.10
C PHE A 88 -12.05 5.87 -11.33
N ASN A 89 -12.89 5.73 -10.30
CA ASN A 89 -14.18 5.06 -10.42
C ASN A 89 -15.18 5.57 -9.37
N SER A 90 -16.04 6.51 -9.74
CA SER A 90 -17.03 7.12 -8.84
C SER A 90 -18.07 6.13 -8.30
N ASP A 91 -18.29 5.02 -9.02
CA ASP A 91 -19.29 4.02 -8.68
C ASP A 91 -18.70 2.80 -7.93
N ALA A 92 -17.39 2.83 -7.64
CA ALA A 92 -16.69 1.70 -7.04
C ALA A 92 -17.30 1.28 -5.71
N ASN A 93 -17.65 0.01 -5.59
CA ASN A 93 -18.02 -0.61 -4.32
C ASN A 93 -16.90 -1.54 -3.89
N TRP A 94 -16.34 -1.27 -2.72
CA TRP A 94 -15.21 -2.03 -2.21
C TRP A 94 -15.68 -3.08 -1.24
N TYR A 95 -15.18 -4.30 -1.41
CA TYR A 95 -15.50 -5.44 -0.58
C TYR A 95 -14.25 -5.92 0.14
N TYR A 96 -14.41 -6.33 1.40
CA TYR A 96 -13.35 -6.98 2.15
C TYR A 96 -12.96 -8.30 1.46
N PHE A 97 -11.71 -8.36 1.03
CA PHE A 97 -11.15 -9.47 0.27
C PHE A 97 -10.52 -10.50 1.22
N GLY A 98 -11.01 -11.74 1.14
CA GLY A 98 -10.43 -12.91 1.80
C GLY A 98 -10.22 -14.03 0.77
N ASN A 99 -10.75 -15.22 1.04
CA ASN A 99 -10.63 -16.37 0.12
C ASN A 99 -11.69 -16.41 -0.99
N SER A 100 -12.58 -15.41 -1.10
CA SER A 100 -13.66 -15.36 -2.09
C SER A 100 -13.61 -14.04 -2.85
N ILE A 101 -13.65 -14.14 -4.18
CA ILE A 101 -13.64 -13.01 -5.14
C ILE A 101 -15.07 -12.49 -5.42
N LYS A 102 -16.11 -13.13 -4.86
CA LYS A 102 -17.52 -12.75 -5.14
C LYS A 102 -17.98 -11.57 -4.28
N ALA A 103 -18.75 -10.67 -4.89
CA ALA A 103 -19.45 -9.58 -4.22
C ALA A 103 -20.55 -10.15 -3.30
N ASP A 104 -20.15 -10.50 -2.08
CA ASP A 104 -21.08 -10.79 -0.99
C ASP A 104 -21.41 -9.45 -0.30
N PRO A 105 -22.68 -9.02 -0.27
CA PRO A 105 -23.09 -7.80 0.44
C PRO A 105 -22.64 -7.76 1.90
N LYS A 106 -22.46 -8.92 2.55
CA LYS A 106 -21.94 -9.01 3.93
C LYS A 106 -20.46 -8.63 4.04
N LEU A 107 -19.75 -8.64 2.93
CA LEU A 107 -18.34 -8.23 2.81
C LEU A 107 -18.19 -6.79 2.33
N LEU A 108 -19.28 -6.05 2.08
CA LEU A 108 -19.19 -4.64 1.67
C LEU A 108 -18.40 -3.85 2.72
N ALA A 109 -17.30 -3.24 2.29
CA ALA A 109 -16.34 -2.53 3.12
C ALA A 109 -16.45 -1.02 2.97
N TYR A 110 -16.73 -0.54 1.75
CA TYR A 110 -16.89 0.87 1.47
C TYR A 110 -17.80 1.08 0.26
N ASN A 111 -18.63 2.11 0.31
CA ASN A 111 -19.46 2.59 -0.79
C ASN A 111 -19.57 4.13 -0.71
N LYS A 112 -20.47 4.74 -1.50
CA LYS A 112 -20.74 6.19 -1.49
C LYS A 112 -21.16 6.78 -0.13
N GLU A 113 -21.60 5.95 0.82
CA GLU A 113 -21.98 6.37 2.19
C GLU A 113 -20.79 6.32 3.15
N GLY A 114 -19.64 5.82 2.70
CA GLY A 114 -18.38 5.71 3.44
C GLY A 114 -18.04 4.27 3.86
N LEU A 115 -17.07 4.17 4.77
CA LEU A 115 -16.67 2.90 5.38
C LEU A 115 -17.81 2.24 6.17
N THR A 116 -18.00 0.94 5.98
CA THR A 116 -19.01 0.16 6.70
C THR A 116 -18.54 -0.29 8.08
N GLU A 117 -19.50 -0.63 8.94
CA GLU A 117 -19.27 -1.23 10.26
C GLU A 117 -18.44 -2.54 10.21
N LEU A 118 -18.41 -3.23 9.07
CA LEU A 118 -17.56 -4.41 8.89
C LEU A 118 -16.09 -4.06 9.08
N VAL A 119 -15.63 -2.97 8.46
CA VAL A 119 -14.22 -2.55 8.49
C VAL A 119 -13.82 -2.16 9.91
N LEU A 120 -14.68 -1.45 10.64
CA LEU A 120 -14.47 -1.10 12.05
C LEU A 120 -14.31 -2.34 12.93
N LYS A 121 -15.17 -3.36 12.74
CA LYS A 121 -15.06 -4.63 13.46
C LYS A 121 -13.76 -5.35 13.12
N LYS A 122 -13.33 -5.33 11.86
CA LYS A 122 -12.07 -5.96 11.41
C LYS A 122 -10.84 -5.25 11.97
N LEU A 123 -10.80 -3.92 11.95
CA LEU A 123 -9.75 -3.13 12.59
C LEU A 123 -9.67 -3.44 14.09
N THR A 124 -10.81 -3.34 14.80
CA THR A 124 -10.87 -3.57 16.25
C THR A 124 -10.42 -4.99 16.61
N PHE A 125 -10.88 -6.00 15.88
CA PHE A 125 -10.50 -7.38 16.11
C PHE A 125 -9.03 -7.64 15.74
N GLY A 126 -8.57 -7.09 14.61
CA GLY A 126 -7.21 -7.19 14.13
C GLY A 126 -6.20 -6.65 15.14
N PHE A 127 -6.40 -5.42 15.61
CA PHE A 127 -5.53 -4.82 16.63
C PHE A 127 -5.54 -5.57 17.95
N LYS A 128 -6.68 -6.14 18.37
CA LYS A 128 -6.74 -7.02 19.56
C LYS A 128 -5.96 -8.32 19.37
N ARG A 129 -6.00 -8.91 18.16
CA ARG A 129 -5.35 -10.19 17.85
C ARG A 129 -3.83 -10.06 17.69
N VAL A 130 -3.35 -8.98 17.07
CA VAL A 130 -1.91 -8.77 16.84
C VAL A 130 -1.13 -8.62 18.15
N GLY A 131 -1.79 -8.28 19.27
CA GLY A 131 -1.17 -8.35 20.60
C GLY A 131 0.13 -7.53 20.69
N GLN A 132 1.25 -8.19 21.00
CA GLN A 132 2.60 -7.60 20.99
C GLN A 132 3.41 -7.95 19.72
N ASP A 133 3.04 -8.98 18.96
CA ASP A 133 3.77 -9.45 17.78
C ASP A 133 2.82 -9.96 16.68
N GLY A 134 2.97 -9.48 15.45
CA GLY A 134 2.29 -9.96 14.24
C GLY A 134 1.82 -8.87 13.29
N ASP A 135 1.17 -9.30 12.20
CA ASP A 135 0.70 -8.44 11.12
C ASP A 135 -0.84 -8.34 11.09
N LEU A 136 -1.33 -7.12 10.90
CA LEU A 136 -2.70 -6.83 10.50
C LEU A 136 -2.70 -6.49 9.02
N ILE A 137 -3.37 -7.33 8.22
CA ILE A 137 -3.60 -7.09 6.80
C ILE A 137 -5.10 -7.02 6.57
N LEU A 138 -5.58 -5.88 6.09
CA LEU A 138 -6.92 -5.73 5.55
C LEU A 138 -6.80 -5.50 4.05
N SER A 139 -7.44 -6.37 3.29
CA SER A 139 -7.43 -6.31 1.83
C SER A 139 -8.83 -5.98 1.34
N PHE A 140 -8.92 -5.12 0.33
CA PHE A 140 -10.18 -4.67 -0.25
C PHE A 140 -10.10 -4.76 -1.77
N ILE A 141 -11.21 -5.13 -2.39
CA ILE A 141 -11.32 -5.29 -3.84
C ILE A 141 -12.55 -4.55 -4.36
N ASP A 142 -12.40 -3.85 -5.49
CA ASP A 142 -13.52 -3.36 -6.31
C ASP A 142 -13.90 -4.48 -7.31
N ILE A 143 -15.09 -5.08 -7.12
CA ILE A 143 -15.54 -6.31 -7.81
C ILE A 143 -16.27 -6.00 -9.12
N ASP A 144 -16.58 -4.73 -9.39
CA ASP A 144 -17.33 -4.33 -10.59
C ASP A 144 -16.50 -4.43 -11.89
N LYS A 145 -15.29 -4.98 -11.81
CA LYS A 145 -14.35 -5.16 -12.93
C LYS A 145 -13.81 -6.58 -12.97
N ASP A 146 -13.57 -7.10 -14.18
CA ASP A 146 -13.08 -8.47 -14.38
C ASP A 146 -11.78 -8.69 -13.58
N PRO A 147 -11.78 -9.55 -12.54
CA PRO A 147 -10.64 -9.75 -11.67
C PRO A 147 -9.44 -10.40 -12.38
N ALA A 148 -9.63 -10.94 -13.60
CA ALA A 148 -8.54 -11.42 -14.44
C ALA A 148 -7.80 -10.27 -15.17
N ILE A 149 -8.41 -9.08 -15.30
CA ILE A 149 -7.93 -7.98 -16.16
C ILE A 149 -7.66 -6.69 -15.37
N GLU A 150 -8.48 -6.37 -14.37
CA GLU A 150 -8.45 -5.08 -13.68
C GLU A 150 -8.48 -5.27 -12.17
N ARG A 151 -7.37 -5.77 -11.61
CA ARG A 151 -7.22 -5.92 -10.16
C ARG A 151 -7.18 -4.53 -9.53
N GLN A 152 -8.29 -4.10 -8.94
CA GLN A 152 -8.41 -2.87 -8.17
C GLN A 152 -8.36 -3.24 -6.68
N LEU A 153 -7.19 -3.12 -6.07
CA LEU A 153 -6.94 -3.55 -4.70
C LEU A 153 -6.48 -2.38 -3.84
N LEU A 154 -6.99 -2.34 -2.61
CA LEU A 154 -6.49 -1.50 -1.55
C LEU A 154 -6.10 -2.39 -0.39
N PHE A 155 -4.90 -2.18 0.16
CA PHE A 155 -4.44 -2.85 1.37
C PHE A 155 -4.17 -1.84 2.46
N TYR A 156 -4.50 -2.24 3.69
CA TYR A 156 -3.95 -1.66 4.90
C TYR A 156 -3.09 -2.73 5.58
N LEU A 157 -1.81 -2.42 5.76
CA LEU A 157 -0.85 -3.26 6.47
C LEU A 157 -0.39 -2.52 7.72
N ALA A 158 -0.35 -3.22 8.85
CA ALA A 158 0.32 -2.77 10.05
C ALA A 158 1.02 -3.94 10.74
N SER A 159 2.33 -3.81 10.95
CA SER A 159 3.18 -4.86 11.52
C SER A 159 3.73 -4.45 12.87
N ARG A 160 3.62 -5.34 13.86
CA ARG A 160 4.17 -5.14 15.22
C ARG A 160 5.20 -6.23 15.50
N TYR A 161 6.43 -5.86 15.84
CA TYR A 161 7.39 -6.80 16.41
C TYR A 161 8.13 -6.19 17.60
N GLY A 162 8.27 -6.98 18.67
CA GLY A 162 8.90 -6.59 19.92
C GLY A 162 8.07 -5.60 20.76
N ASN A 163 8.73 -4.92 21.70
CA ASN A 163 8.08 -3.95 22.59
C ASN A 163 7.79 -2.58 21.92
N SER A 164 8.00 -2.46 20.60
CA SER A 164 7.73 -1.22 19.87
C SER A 164 6.27 -1.19 19.38
N PRO A 165 5.53 -0.09 19.58
CA PRO A 165 4.24 0.10 18.93
C PRO A 165 4.48 0.25 17.42
N PHE A 166 4.10 -0.77 16.64
CA PHE A 166 4.29 -1.02 15.20
C PHE A 166 5.67 -0.65 14.58
N LEU A 167 6.29 -1.58 13.87
CA LEU A 167 7.50 -1.27 13.11
C LEU A 167 7.15 -0.52 11.83
N GLU A 168 6.03 -0.87 11.20
CA GLU A 168 5.61 -0.29 9.92
C GLU A 168 4.08 -0.30 9.80
N SER A 169 3.52 0.76 9.25
CA SER A 169 2.17 0.73 8.68
C SER A 169 2.21 1.34 7.29
N GLU A 170 1.41 0.79 6.38
CA GLU A 170 1.24 1.31 5.03
C GLU A 170 -0.19 1.15 4.52
N ILE A 171 -0.59 2.08 3.65
CA ILE A 171 -1.74 1.90 2.75
C ILE A 171 -1.17 1.70 1.36
N LYS A 172 -1.68 0.67 0.66
CA LYS A 172 -1.21 0.30 -0.66
C LYS A 172 -2.37 0.21 -1.65
N PHE A 173 -2.28 0.94 -2.75
CA PHE A 173 -3.18 0.81 -3.89
C PHE A 173 -2.49 0.00 -4.98
N LEU A 174 -3.16 -1.02 -5.51
CA LEU A 174 -2.70 -1.76 -6.68
C LEU A 174 -3.83 -1.74 -7.70
N PHE A 175 -3.58 -1.12 -8.84
CA PHE A 175 -4.58 -1.00 -9.88
C PHE A 175 -4.02 -1.09 -11.28
N THR A 176 -4.88 -1.55 -12.20
CA THR A 176 -4.59 -1.53 -13.64
C THR A 176 -5.36 -0.39 -14.29
N HIS A 177 -4.67 0.39 -15.12
CA HIS A 177 -5.31 1.43 -15.94
C HIS A 177 -4.58 1.57 -17.28
N LYS A 178 -5.26 2.05 -18.32
CA LYS A 178 -4.65 2.38 -19.62
C LYS A 178 -3.47 3.33 -19.44
N LYS A 179 -2.37 3.09 -20.15
CA LYS A 179 -1.17 3.95 -20.15
C LYS A 179 -1.47 5.33 -20.76
N ALA A 180 -2.27 5.36 -21.83
CA ALA A 180 -2.63 6.60 -22.51
C ALA A 180 -3.51 7.50 -21.62
N GLY A 181 -3.12 8.77 -21.46
CA GLY A 181 -3.91 9.79 -20.77
C GLY A 181 -3.98 9.67 -19.24
N VAL A 182 -3.28 8.71 -18.64
CA VAL A 182 -3.31 8.48 -17.17
C VAL A 182 -2.42 9.43 -16.38
N TYR A 183 -1.42 10.05 -17.00
CA TYR A 183 -0.43 10.91 -16.33
C TYR A 183 -1.09 12.03 -15.50
N ASN A 184 -2.07 12.73 -16.06
CA ASN A 184 -2.77 13.80 -15.33
C ASN A 184 -3.62 13.22 -14.18
N LYS A 185 -4.27 12.08 -14.39
CA LYS A 185 -5.06 11.43 -13.34
C LYS A 185 -4.19 10.93 -12.18
N ILE A 186 -3.06 10.29 -12.49
CA ILE A 186 -2.18 9.74 -11.46
C ILE A 186 -1.51 10.87 -10.66
N THR A 187 -1.10 11.96 -11.32
CA THR A 187 -0.52 13.13 -10.62
C THR A 187 -1.55 13.84 -9.74
N GLN A 188 -2.80 13.97 -10.19
CA GLN A 188 -3.89 14.51 -9.37
C GLN A 188 -4.19 13.60 -8.17
N PHE A 189 -4.42 12.31 -8.40
CA PHE A 189 -4.65 11.31 -7.35
C PHE A 189 -3.56 11.35 -6.29
N PHE A 190 -2.29 11.35 -6.72
CA PHE A 190 -1.14 11.41 -5.82
C PHE A 190 -1.07 12.71 -5.02
N THR A 191 -1.41 13.84 -5.63
CA THR A 191 -1.47 15.15 -4.95
C THR A 191 -2.60 15.20 -3.92
N GLU A 192 -3.76 14.60 -4.21
CA GLU A 192 -4.87 14.51 -3.26
C GLU A 192 -4.53 13.60 -2.07
N LEU A 193 -3.86 12.47 -2.32
CA LEU A 193 -3.31 11.63 -1.24
C LEU A 193 -2.34 12.44 -0.37
N ALA A 194 -1.39 13.16 -0.97
CA ALA A 194 -0.40 13.95 -0.23
C ALA A 194 -1.03 15.00 0.70
N LYS A 195 -2.19 15.59 0.34
CA LYS A 195 -2.92 16.53 1.20
C LYS A 195 -3.47 15.87 2.46
N VAL A 196 -4.02 14.66 2.32
CA VAL A 196 -4.58 13.89 3.45
C VAL A 196 -3.46 13.28 4.30
N PHE A 197 -2.47 12.69 3.65
CA PHE A 197 -1.36 11.97 4.27
C PHE A 197 -0.09 12.82 4.35
N SER A 198 -0.22 14.09 4.74
CA SER A 198 0.90 15.04 4.62
C SER A 198 2.08 14.76 5.54
N ASP A 199 1.90 13.95 6.57
CA ASP A 199 2.97 13.53 7.47
C ASP A 199 3.62 12.21 7.02
N CYS A 200 3.14 11.62 5.92
CA CYS A 200 3.60 10.33 5.38
C CYS A 200 4.57 10.52 4.20
N TYR A 201 5.32 9.49 3.87
CA TYR A 201 5.96 9.39 2.55
C TYR A 201 4.99 8.69 1.59
N ILE A 202 4.96 9.11 0.32
CA ILE A 202 4.19 8.42 -0.71
C ILE A 202 5.11 8.15 -1.89
N GLU A 203 5.03 6.96 -2.49
CA GLU A 203 5.75 6.64 -3.72
C GLU A 203 4.90 5.83 -4.68
N ILE A 204 5.28 5.86 -5.96
CA ILE A 204 4.68 5.03 -7.01
C ILE A 204 5.70 4.01 -7.53
N ASP A 205 5.31 2.75 -7.64
CA ASP A 205 6.07 1.69 -8.27
C ASP A 205 5.40 1.31 -9.61
N LEU A 206 6.08 1.62 -10.71
CA LEU A 206 5.60 1.38 -12.06
C LEU A 206 6.18 0.07 -12.58
N LYS A 207 5.70 -1.04 -12.01
CA LYS A 207 6.27 -2.40 -12.19
C LYS A 207 6.57 -2.79 -13.64
N ASP A 208 5.72 -2.37 -14.57
CA ASP A 208 5.82 -2.78 -15.97
C ASP A 208 6.74 -1.89 -16.81
N THR A 209 7.07 -0.68 -16.35
CA THR A 209 7.82 0.31 -17.13
C THR A 209 9.10 0.79 -16.48
N PHE A 210 9.07 1.09 -15.18
CA PHE A 210 10.23 1.47 -14.37
C PHE A 210 10.02 0.98 -12.94
N PRO A 211 10.29 -0.31 -12.65
CA PRO A 211 10.11 -0.85 -11.32
C PRO A 211 11.12 -0.21 -10.36
N ILE A 212 10.74 -0.05 -9.08
CA ILE A 212 11.64 0.49 -8.02
C ILE A 212 12.98 -0.26 -7.95
N GLN A 213 13.01 -1.55 -8.33
CA GLN A 213 14.23 -2.36 -8.37
C GLN A 213 15.29 -1.82 -9.34
N ASN A 214 14.88 -1.00 -10.31
CA ASN A 214 15.75 -0.35 -11.28
C ASN A 214 16.21 1.05 -10.83
N ALA A 215 15.65 1.60 -9.75
CA ALA A 215 16.05 2.89 -9.22
C ALA A 215 17.46 2.83 -8.63
N LEU A 216 18.12 3.98 -8.46
CA LEU A 216 19.51 4.04 -7.98
C LEU A 216 19.65 3.57 -6.53
N PHE A 217 18.64 3.85 -5.69
CA PHE A 217 18.61 3.42 -4.28
C PHE A 217 17.37 2.54 -3.98
N PRO A 218 17.30 1.29 -4.47
CA PRO A 218 16.10 0.46 -4.40
C PRO A 218 15.70 0.05 -2.97
N GLN A 219 16.53 0.33 -1.97
CA GLN A 219 16.24 0.11 -0.54
C GLN A 219 15.70 1.37 0.17
N ARG A 220 15.50 2.48 -0.55
CA ARG A 220 15.06 3.76 0.04
C ARG A 220 13.77 4.29 -0.56
N ILE A 221 12.86 4.72 0.31
CA ILE A 221 11.60 5.34 -0.09
C ILE A 221 11.91 6.66 -0.81
N GLY A 222 11.13 6.97 -1.85
CA GLY A 222 11.27 8.22 -2.60
C GLY A 222 12.12 8.11 -3.87
N THR A 223 12.39 6.89 -4.33
CA THR A 223 13.11 6.60 -5.58
C THR A 223 12.14 6.18 -6.69
N SER A 224 11.34 7.11 -7.18
CA SER A 224 10.38 6.82 -8.25
C SER A 224 10.03 8.05 -9.10
N MET A 225 9.16 7.87 -10.09
CA MET A 225 8.72 8.96 -10.97
C MET A 225 7.92 10.04 -10.23
N ILE A 226 7.10 9.66 -9.26
CA ILE A 226 6.26 10.59 -8.48
C ILE A 226 6.40 10.21 -7.01
N VAL A 227 6.86 11.15 -6.20
CA VAL A 227 7.08 10.94 -4.76
C VAL A 227 6.55 12.11 -3.97
N TYR A 228 6.02 11.83 -2.79
CA TYR A 228 5.68 12.86 -1.81
C TYR A 228 6.65 12.73 -0.65
N ILE A 229 7.29 13.85 -0.34
CA ILE A 229 8.20 13.97 0.79
C ILE A 229 7.57 14.96 1.79
N PRO A 230 7.39 14.59 3.07
CA PRO A 230 6.85 15.46 4.11
C PRO A 230 7.90 16.48 4.57
N SER A 231 8.40 17.28 3.62
CA SER A 231 9.38 18.34 3.83
C SER A 231 9.11 19.51 2.87
N PRO A 232 9.16 20.77 3.34
CA PRO A 232 8.91 21.94 2.50
C PRO A 232 10.11 22.24 1.60
N LEU A 233 10.14 21.60 0.43
CA LEU A 233 11.22 21.75 -0.55
C LEU A 233 10.95 22.89 -1.53
N ASN A 234 11.99 23.67 -1.85
CA ASN A 234 11.95 24.70 -2.89
C ASN A 234 12.32 24.10 -4.26
N ALA A 235 11.60 24.49 -5.31
CA ALA A 235 11.85 24.02 -6.67
C ALA A 235 13.23 24.41 -7.21
N ASP A 236 13.75 25.58 -6.82
CA ASP A 236 15.07 26.07 -7.26
C ASP A 236 16.22 25.14 -6.83
N ASP A 237 16.04 24.42 -5.72
CA ASP A 237 17.02 23.47 -5.21
C ASP A 237 17.03 22.16 -5.98
N TYR A 238 16.02 21.85 -6.80
CA TYR A 238 15.88 20.58 -7.53
C TYR A 238 15.52 20.80 -9.02
N PRO A 239 16.43 21.42 -9.80
CA PRO A 239 16.19 21.74 -11.21
C PRO A 239 16.01 20.51 -12.10
N GLU A 240 16.37 19.31 -11.64
CA GLU A 240 16.12 18.05 -12.34
C GLU A 240 14.67 17.57 -12.25
N ALA A 241 13.89 18.07 -11.28
CA ALA A 241 12.48 17.74 -11.18
C ALA A 241 11.70 18.42 -12.32
N HIS A 242 10.91 17.66 -13.06
CA HIS A 242 10.00 18.22 -14.06
C HIS A 242 8.98 19.16 -13.41
N ARG A 243 8.43 18.77 -12.25
CA ARG A 243 7.48 19.59 -11.50
C ARG A 243 7.56 19.31 -10.00
N MET A 244 7.45 20.37 -9.20
CA MET A 244 7.29 20.28 -7.75
C MET A 244 6.00 20.98 -7.33
N ILE A 245 5.18 20.30 -6.54
CA ILE A 245 3.87 20.78 -6.10
C ILE A 245 3.91 20.92 -4.58
N PRO A 246 3.85 22.14 -4.03
CA PRO A 246 3.81 22.33 -2.58
C PRO A 246 2.47 21.84 -2.01
N ILE A 247 2.55 21.16 -0.88
CA ILE A 247 1.38 20.75 -0.09
C ILE A 247 1.33 21.63 1.15
N ASN A 248 0.24 22.40 1.28
CA ASN A 248 0.06 23.34 2.37
C ASN A 248 -1.01 22.86 3.36
N ARG A 249 -0.75 23.05 4.65
CA ARG A 249 -1.73 22.99 5.75
C ARG A 249 -1.64 24.29 6.54
N ASP A 250 -2.78 24.91 6.83
CA ASP A 250 -2.87 26.17 7.59
C ASP A 250 -1.88 27.25 7.06
N ASP A 251 -1.88 27.44 5.74
CA ASP A 251 -1.01 28.37 5.00
C ASP A 251 0.51 28.13 5.12
N LYS A 252 0.90 26.96 5.65
CA LYS A 252 2.30 26.52 5.71
C LYS A 252 2.53 25.31 4.83
N GLN A 253 3.62 25.33 4.06
CA GLN A 253 4.06 24.15 3.32
C GLN A 253 4.53 23.07 4.31
N VAL A 254 3.89 21.91 4.24
CA VAL A 254 4.20 20.73 5.07
C VAL A 254 4.92 19.64 4.29
N GLY A 255 4.86 19.71 2.95
CA GLY A 255 5.58 18.78 2.10
C GLY A 255 5.56 19.17 0.63
N THR A 256 6.14 18.31 -0.19
CA THR A 256 6.24 18.54 -1.64
C THR A 256 6.02 17.24 -2.40
N VAL A 257 5.12 17.26 -3.38
CA VAL A 257 5.06 16.22 -4.42
C VAL A 257 6.08 16.57 -5.50
N ILE A 258 7.02 15.66 -5.74
CA ILE A 258 8.06 15.79 -6.77
C ILE A 258 7.71 14.85 -7.91
N ILE A 259 7.75 15.37 -9.14
CA ILE A 259 7.51 14.63 -10.37
C ILE A 259 8.78 14.72 -11.22
N SER A 260 9.40 13.58 -11.50
CA SER A 260 10.70 13.51 -12.19
C SER A 260 10.57 13.77 -13.69
N LEU A 261 9.47 13.34 -14.31
CA LEU A 261 9.26 13.38 -15.76
C LEU A 261 7.84 13.79 -16.11
N ASP A 262 7.64 14.36 -17.30
CA ASP A 262 6.32 14.75 -17.85
C ASP A 262 5.54 13.60 -18.51
N HIS A 263 6.11 12.40 -18.48
CA HIS A 263 5.56 11.19 -19.09
C HIS A 263 5.95 9.94 -18.29
N ILE A 264 5.26 8.83 -18.54
CA ILE A 264 5.58 7.54 -17.91
C ILE A 264 6.97 7.07 -18.37
N PRO A 265 7.94 6.84 -17.47
CA PRO A 265 9.32 6.48 -17.82
C PRO A 265 9.40 5.18 -18.60
N ASN A 266 10.43 5.04 -19.41
CA ASN A 266 10.80 3.77 -20.02
C ASN A 266 12.16 3.29 -19.47
N ARG A 267 12.21 2.10 -18.87
CA ARG A 267 13.46 1.49 -18.36
C ARG A 267 14.56 1.32 -19.42
N ASP A 268 14.22 1.29 -20.70
CA ASP A 268 15.19 1.15 -21.79
C ASP A 268 15.62 2.53 -22.35
N ASN A 269 14.99 3.62 -21.89
CA ASN A 269 15.37 4.98 -22.26
C ASN A 269 16.40 5.54 -21.28
N ILE A 270 17.63 5.71 -21.79
CA ILE A 270 18.77 6.19 -21.01
C ILE A 270 18.54 7.60 -20.44
N GLU A 271 17.82 8.48 -21.16
CA GLU A 271 17.60 9.85 -20.67
C GLU A 271 16.60 9.88 -19.51
N ASP A 272 15.54 9.06 -19.55
CA ASP A 272 14.60 8.91 -18.42
C ASP A 272 15.34 8.43 -17.17
N ILE A 273 16.17 7.39 -17.33
CA ILE A 273 16.99 6.84 -16.25
C ILE A 273 17.92 7.92 -15.66
N LYS A 274 18.60 8.70 -16.51
CA LYS A 274 19.53 9.74 -16.06
C LYS A 274 18.84 10.82 -15.26
N ILE A 275 17.67 11.29 -15.70
CA ILE A 275 16.92 12.35 -15.01
C ILE A 275 16.47 11.86 -13.63
N ILE A 276 15.83 10.68 -13.56
CA ILE A 276 15.40 10.07 -12.30
C ILE A 276 16.60 9.87 -11.36
N ASN A 277 17.71 9.31 -11.85
CA ASN A 277 18.88 9.04 -11.01
C ASN A 277 19.55 10.32 -10.48
N ARG A 278 19.60 11.41 -11.26
CA ARG A 278 20.15 12.68 -10.77
C ARG A 278 19.30 13.26 -9.64
N LEU A 279 17.98 13.20 -9.79
CA LEU A 279 17.06 13.62 -8.74
C LEU A 279 17.21 12.73 -7.48
N ASP A 280 17.30 11.41 -7.64
CA ASP A 280 17.55 10.47 -6.55
C ASP A 280 18.84 10.81 -5.79
N ILE A 281 19.94 11.11 -6.50
CA ILE A 281 21.23 11.52 -5.88
C ILE A 281 21.02 12.79 -5.06
N ARG A 282 20.38 13.80 -5.64
CA ARG A 282 20.17 15.09 -4.98
C ARG A 282 19.30 14.96 -3.72
N LEU A 283 18.22 14.19 -3.80
CA LEU A 283 17.37 13.88 -2.64
C LEU A 283 18.13 13.08 -1.57
N ARG A 284 19.03 12.18 -1.99
CA ARG A 284 19.86 11.39 -1.08
C ARG A 284 20.87 12.26 -0.33
N GLU A 285 21.53 13.19 -1.02
CA GLU A 285 22.51 14.13 -0.47
C GLU A 285 21.86 15.10 0.54
N ALA A 286 20.59 15.45 0.32
CA ALA A 286 19.77 16.22 1.26
C ALA A 286 19.20 15.37 2.43
N ASP A 287 19.53 14.08 2.51
CA ASP A 287 19.03 13.12 3.51
C ASP A 287 17.50 12.96 3.53
N LEU A 288 16.86 13.10 2.37
CA LEU A 288 15.39 13.05 2.22
C LEU A 288 14.84 11.66 1.87
N LEU A 289 15.71 10.67 1.65
CA LEU A 289 15.33 9.30 1.29
C LEU A 289 15.48 8.37 2.50
N PRO A 290 14.40 8.07 3.25
CA PRO A 290 14.46 7.12 4.35
C PRO A 290 14.62 5.69 3.83
N THR A 291 15.16 4.81 4.67
CA THR A 291 15.30 3.37 4.34
C THR A 291 13.94 2.68 4.42
N ARG A 292 13.65 1.77 3.48
CA ARG A 292 12.56 0.79 3.60
C ARG A 292 13.00 -0.24 4.66
N THR A 293 12.34 -0.30 5.82
CA THR A 293 12.70 -1.25 6.90
C THR A 293 12.04 -2.62 6.72
#